data_AF-A0A327XX00-F1
#
_entry.id   AF-A0A327XX00-F1
#
_cell.length_a   1.000
_cell.length_b   1.000
_cell.length_c   1.000
_cell.angle_alpha   90.00
_cell.angle_beta   90.00
_cell.angle_gamma   90.00
#
_symmetry.space_group_name_H-M   'P 1'
#
loop_
_entity.id
_entity.type
_entity.pdbx_description
1 polymer ?
#
loop_
_entity_poly.entity_id
_entity_poly.type
_entity_poly.pdbx_seq_one_letter_code
_entity_poly.pdbx_strand_id
1 'polypeptide(L)'
;MLTTIGIDANTGVARYTFGIPDILTGIDFPIIVVGLFGMTGLLTLVEHQARGSLKSRPVDKSFVNWADLSLAKWTILRSPVIGFIIGILPGAGASVASALAYGTEKRISDKNGSFGTGDVRRLAAPEAAHSAAAGGSMVPMLTLGIPGSGATAILLGALLMFNIRSGPMMFTQRSEVAWGLVMSMYIGNVARLNIKLPLVGLFARMLTIPQHSLTPLIAVLALIGIYTIVGNPHDLFMITMPGVFGWFLRKLEFSLAPVIFGFVLGSLFEDNLRRALSISGGGRGILVSNWTRILLYVLALLVMVLPIWLARRARKVSNDETATTDWSSCLRLHRQKRRRSPPLPRLQARRLPRRSSSRLARSLSRKARASGRARVAARQGTGISGQRTASAWLLRCPAPSRVPAPRRR
;
A
#
# COMPACT_ATOMS: atom_id res chain seq x y z
N MET A 1 -24.77 5.36 6.47
CA MET A 1 -25.60 6.44 5.87
C MET A 1 -25.50 6.44 4.35
N LEU A 2 -24.31 6.38 3.73
CA LEU A 2 -24.25 6.10 2.28
C LEU A 2 -24.88 4.74 1.91
N THR A 3 -24.84 3.79 2.85
CA THR A 3 -25.42 2.44 2.75
C THR A 3 -26.94 2.39 2.87
N THR A 4 -27.58 3.47 3.34
CA THR A 4 -29.03 3.52 3.60
C THR A 4 -29.81 4.09 2.41
N ILE A 5 -29.12 4.35 1.29
CA ILE A 5 -29.68 4.91 0.06
C ILE A 5 -30.36 3.77 -0.71
N GLY A 6 -31.62 3.97 -1.12
CA GLY A 6 -32.42 3.00 -1.86
C GLY A 6 -33.67 2.57 -1.09
N ILE A 7 -34.34 1.53 -1.58
CA ILE A 7 -35.48 0.91 -0.92
C ILE A 7 -35.00 0.03 0.23
N ASP A 8 -35.51 0.26 1.43
CA ASP A 8 -35.28 -0.65 2.56
C ASP A 8 -36.00 -1.98 2.34
N ALA A 9 -35.26 -3.08 2.24
CA ALA A 9 -35.79 -4.43 2.04
C ALA A 9 -36.78 -4.88 3.13
N ASN A 10 -36.70 -4.35 4.35
CA ASN A 10 -37.59 -4.72 5.45
C ASN A 10 -38.90 -3.92 5.46
N THR A 11 -38.90 -2.69 4.95
CA THR A 11 -40.05 -1.78 5.08
C THR A 11 -40.64 -1.33 3.75
N GLY A 12 -39.95 -1.55 2.63
CA GLY A 12 -40.36 -1.09 1.30
C GLY A 12 -40.27 0.43 1.11
N VAL A 13 -39.80 1.17 2.12
CA VAL A 13 -39.72 2.64 2.08
C VAL A 13 -38.45 3.06 1.34
N ALA A 14 -38.61 3.90 0.32
CA ALA A 14 -37.49 4.54 -0.37
C ALA A 14 -36.84 5.60 0.53
N ARG A 15 -35.52 5.52 0.70
CA ARG A 15 -34.73 6.43 1.53
C ARG A 15 -33.62 7.07 0.71
N TYR A 16 -33.51 8.39 0.81
CA TYR A 16 -32.46 9.18 0.15
C TYR A 16 -32.38 8.97 -1.38
N THR A 17 -33.50 8.63 -2.03
CA THR A 17 -33.57 8.40 -3.49
C THR A 17 -33.84 9.69 -4.28
N PHE A 18 -34.18 10.79 -3.60
CA PHE A 18 -34.42 12.12 -4.18
C PHE A 18 -35.40 12.14 -5.36
N GLY A 19 -36.29 11.15 -5.46
CA GLY A 19 -37.27 11.01 -6.55
C GLY A 19 -36.69 10.47 -7.86
N ILE A 20 -35.42 10.06 -7.90
CA ILE A 20 -34.77 9.51 -9.09
C ILE A 20 -34.96 7.99 -9.13
N PRO A 21 -35.61 7.43 -10.18
CA PRO A 21 -35.87 6.00 -10.26
C PRO A 21 -34.62 5.14 -10.21
N ASP A 22 -33.53 5.58 -10.86
CA ASP A 22 -32.27 4.84 -10.91
C ASP A 22 -31.55 4.70 -9.55
N ILE A 23 -31.94 5.47 -8.53
CA ILE A 23 -31.36 5.42 -7.18
C ILE A 23 -32.20 4.53 -6.24
N LEU A 24 -33.39 4.06 -6.69
CA LEU A 24 -34.26 3.19 -5.90
C LEU A 24 -33.59 1.86 -5.55
N THR A 25 -32.78 1.33 -6.44
CA THR A 25 -31.98 0.11 -6.24
C THR A 25 -30.81 0.32 -5.26
N GLY A 26 -30.54 1.58 -4.87
CA GLY A 26 -29.41 1.94 -4.02
C GLY A 26 -28.10 2.02 -4.80
N ILE A 27 -26.99 2.13 -4.06
CA ILE A 27 -25.66 2.17 -4.65
C ILE A 27 -25.03 0.79 -4.50
N ASP A 28 -24.81 0.11 -5.62
CA ASP A 28 -24.19 -1.20 -5.62
C ASP A 28 -22.73 -1.15 -5.17
N PHE A 29 -22.32 -2.18 -4.43
CA PHE A 29 -20.96 -2.32 -3.93
C PHE A 29 -19.86 -2.20 -5.01
N PRO A 30 -20.00 -2.82 -6.21
CA PRO A 30 -19.04 -2.65 -7.30
C PRO A 30 -18.85 -1.18 -7.72
N ILE A 31 -19.91 -0.37 -7.73
CA ILE A 31 -19.85 1.04 -8.12
C ILE A 31 -18.94 1.82 -7.16
N ILE A 32 -19.10 1.57 -5.85
CA ILE A 32 -18.28 2.23 -4.83
C ILE A 32 -16.83 1.74 -4.85
N VAL A 33 -16.59 0.44 -5.00
CA VAL A 33 -15.23 -0.11 -5.03
C VAL A 33 -14.48 0.38 -6.26
N VAL A 34 -15.07 0.26 -7.45
CA VAL A 34 -14.43 0.67 -8.70
C VAL A 34 -14.30 2.19 -8.75
N GLY A 35 -15.25 2.95 -8.20
CA GLY A 35 -15.10 4.40 -8.04
C GLY A 35 -13.97 4.79 -7.10
N LEU A 36 -14.01 4.35 -5.83
CA LEU A 36 -13.03 4.73 -4.82
C LEU A 36 -11.62 4.20 -5.09
N PHE A 37 -11.44 2.99 -5.64
CA PHE A 37 -10.11 2.46 -5.93
C PHE A 37 -9.68 2.71 -7.39
N GLY A 38 -10.54 2.37 -8.33
CA GLY A 38 -10.24 2.44 -9.76
C GLY A 38 -10.20 3.89 -10.26
N MET A 39 -11.33 4.59 -10.16
CA MET A 39 -11.48 5.94 -10.70
C MET A 39 -10.60 6.97 -9.96
N THR A 40 -10.47 6.85 -8.65
CA THR A 40 -9.50 7.64 -7.87
C THR A 40 -8.06 7.41 -8.35
N GLY A 41 -7.68 6.15 -8.60
CA GLY A 41 -6.38 5.79 -9.14
C GLY A 41 -6.14 6.44 -10.49
N LEU A 42 -7.12 6.37 -11.39
CA LEU A 42 -7.10 6.99 -12.72
C LEU A 42 -6.92 8.52 -12.64
N LEU A 43 -7.73 9.21 -11.85
CA LEU A 43 -7.63 10.68 -11.64
C LEU A 43 -6.25 11.07 -11.11
N THR A 44 -5.73 10.30 -10.14
CA THR A 44 -4.37 10.51 -9.60
C THR A 44 -3.32 10.32 -10.69
N LEU A 45 -3.51 9.32 -11.56
CA LEU A 45 -2.58 8.97 -12.64
C LEU A 45 -2.49 10.08 -13.69
N VAL A 46 -3.65 10.63 -14.08
CA VAL A 46 -3.76 11.77 -15.01
C VAL A 46 -3.05 13.01 -14.42
N GLU A 47 -3.27 13.29 -13.14
CA GLU A 47 -2.61 14.42 -12.46
C GLU A 47 -1.08 14.29 -12.47
N HIS A 48 -0.54 13.10 -12.21
CA HIS A 48 0.91 12.88 -12.24
C HIS A 48 1.48 12.99 -13.66
N GLN A 49 0.72 12.58 -14.68
CA GLN A 49 1.11 12.75 -16.08
C GLN A 49 1.15 14.22 -16.48
N ALA A 50 0.13 14.99 -16.11
CA ALA A 50 0.07 16.43 -16.37
C ALA A 50 1.26 17.18 -15.74
N ARG A 51 1.77 16.70 -14.58
CA ARG A 51 2.95 17.26 -13.89
C ARG A 51 4.29 16.77 -14.45
N GLY A 52 4.31 15.85 -15.42
CA GLY A 52 5.54 15.33 -16.04
C GLY A 52 6.45 14.53 -15.10
N SER A 53 5.94 14.02 -13.97
CA SER A 53 6.76 13.38 -12.92
C SER A 53 7.09 11.91 -13.20
N LEU A 54 6.60 11.35 -14.31
CA LEU A 54 6.68 9.92 -14.59
C LEU A 54 7.77 9.65 -15.64
N LYS A 55 8.92 9.18 -15.17
CA LYS A 55 10.01 8.72 -16.04
C LYS A 55 9.92 7.21 -16.21
N SER A 56 9.75 6.77 -17.46
CA SER A 56 9.92 5.36 -17.83
C SER A 56 11.36 4.95 -17.52
N ARG A 57 11.52 3.92 -16.68
CA ARG A 57 12.82 3.32 -16.39
C ARG A 57 12.96 2.05 -17.24
N PRO A 58 14.14 1.78 -17.82
CA PRO A 58 14.36 0.52 -18.52
C PRO A 58 14.15 -0.63 -17.55
N VAL A 59 13.40 -1.63 -18.00
CA VAL A 59 13.15 -2.87 -17.28
C VAL A 59 14.34 -3.79 -17.53
N ASP A 60 15.07 -4.13 -16.47
CA ASP A 60 16.13 -5.13 -16.51
C ASP A 60 15.54 -6.55 -16.45
N LYS A 61 16.38 -7.58 -16.59
CA LYS A 61 16.00 -9.00 -16.62
C LYS A 61 15.01 -9.33 -15.49
N SER A 62 13.83 -9.83 -15.87
CA SER A 62 12.67 -10.07 -14.99
C SER A 62 12.77 -11.37 -14.16
N PHE A 63 13.83 -12.15 -14.34
CA PHE A 63 14.00 -13.43 -13.65
C PHE A 63 14.76 -13.27 -12.34
N VAL A 64 14.20 -13.86 -11.27
CA VAL A 64 14.80 -13.88 -9.93
C VAL A 64 16.10 -14.66 -9.98
N ASN A 65 17.19 -14.06 -9.50
CA ASN A 65 18.46 -14.75 -9.36
C ASN A 65 18.49 -15.56 -8.05
N TRP A 66 19.22 -16.68 -8.03
CA TRP A 66 19.38 -17.49 -6.82
C TRP A 66 20.00 -16.71 -5.64
N ALA A 67 20.85 -15.73 -5.96
CA ALA A 67 21.42 -14.80 -4.98
C ALA A 67 20.33 -13.96 -4.28
N ASP A 68 19.34 -13.47 -5.02
CA ASP A 68 18.22 -12.66 -4.50
C ASP A 68 17.33 -13.48 -3.58
N LEU A 69 17.08 -14.75 -3.94
CA LEU A 69 16.31 -15.68 -3.12
C LEU A 69 17.04 -15.96 -1.80
N SER A 70 18.36 -16.14 -1.84
CA SER A 70 19.17 -16.36 -0.63
C SER A 70 19.15 -15.16 0.33
N LEU A 71 19.08 -13.94 -0.21
CA LEU A 71 19.00 -12.69 0.55
C LEU A 71 17.62 -12.51 1.20
N ALA A 72 16.55 -12.99 0.56
CA ALA A 72 15.17 -12.85 1.02
C ALA A 72 14.64 -14.07 1.80
N LYS A 73 15.41 -15.17 1.94
CA LYS A 73 14.94 -16.43 2.55
C LYS A 73 14.27 -16.26 3.93
N TRP A 74 14.87 -15.45 4.80
CA TRP A 74 14.33 -15.18 6.14
C TRP A 74 13.05 -14.35 6.10
N THR A 75 12.97 -13.41 5.16
CA THR A 75 11.79 -12.59 4.89
C THR A 75 10.63 -13.45 4.38
N ILE A 76 10.91 -14.37 3.47
CA ILE A 76 9.93 -15.31 2.89
C ILE A 76 9.41 -16.28 3.96
N LEU A 77 10.23 -16.65 4.95
CA LEU A 77 9.78 -17.55 6.02
C LEU A 77 8.91 -16.83 7.08
N ARG A 78 9.27 -15.58 7.44
CA ARG A 78 8.59 -14.84 8.53
C ARG A 78 7.31 -14.12 8.10
N SER A 79 7.29 -13.57 6.89
CA SER A 79 6.18 -12.73 6.42
C SER A 79 4.87 -13.50 6.26
N PRO A 80 4.86 -14.79 5.86
CA PRO A 80 3.65 -15.62 5.85
C PRO A 80 3.02 -15.78 7.23
N VAL A 81 3.80 -15.85 8.31
CA VAL A 81 3.25 -15.98 9.68
C VAL A 81 2.45 -14.73 10.04
N ILE A 82 3.01 -13.55 9.77
CA ILE A 82 2.33 -12.27 9.94
C ILE A 82 1.07 -12.23 9.06
N GLY A 83 1.21 -12.63 7.80
CA GLY A 83 0.10 -12.68 6.85
C GLY A 83 -1.03 -13.60 7.29
N PHE A 84 -0.72 -14.79 7.76
CA PHE A 84 -1.70 -15.78 8.22
C PHE A 84 -2.47 -15.30 9.46
N ILE A 85 -1.78 -14.76 10.46
CA ILE A 85 -2.42 -14.22 11.68
C ILE A 85 -3.36 -13.07 11.33
N ILE A 86 -2.92 -12.16 10.43
CA ILE A 86 -3.76 -11.05 9.97
C ILE A 86 -4.91 -11.58 9.09
N GLY A 87 -4.67 -12.62 8.30
CA GLY A 87 -5.70 -13.25 7.47
C GLY A 87 -6.83 -13.86 8.30
N ILE A 88 -6.54 -14.45 9.46
CA ILE A 88 -7.55 -15.00 10.38
C ILE A 88 -8.47 -13.89 10.92
N LEU A 89 -7.96 -12.66 11.05
CA LEU A 89 -8.75 -11.53 11.54
C LEU A 89 -9.80 -11.11 10.50
N PRO A 90 -11.11 -11.18 10.85
CA PRO A 90 -12.17 -10.78 9.95
C PRO A 90 -12.04 -9.33 9.51
N GLY A 91 -12.20 -9.08 8.21
CA GLY A 91 -12.17 -7.73 7.66
C GLY A 91 -10.79 -7.07 7.61
N ALA A 92 -9.69 -7.71 8.04
CA ALA A 92 -8.36 -7.13 7.87
C ALA A 92 -7.88 -7.23 6.41
N GLY A 93 -8.18 -8.35 5.74
CA GLY A 93 -7.84 -8.57 4.34
C GLY A 93 -6.33 -8.65 4.04
N ALA A 94 -6.00 -9.04 2.81
CA ALA A 94 -4.61 -9.27 2.39
C ALA A 94 -3.79 -7.98 2.26
N SER A 95 -4.42 -6.83 1.97
CA SER A 95 -3.71 -5.55 1.83
C SER A 95 -3.14 -5.03 3.16
N VAL A 96 -3.88 -5.20 4.27
CA VAL A 96 -3.39 -4.82 5.60
C VAL A 96 -2.25 -5.74 6.03
N ALA A 97 -2.34 -7.04 5.72
CA ALA A 97 -1.27 -8.00 5.93
C ALA A 97 0.02 -7.59 5.19
N SER A 98 -0.07 -7.23 3.92
CA SER A 98 1.06 -6.75 3.13
C SER A 98 1.67 -5.46 3.69
N ALA A 99 0.83 -4.50 4.10
CA ALA A 99 1.30 -3.23 4.67
C ALA A 99 2.03 -3.43 6.01
N LEU A 100 1.49 -4.30 6.87
CA LEU A 100 2.12 -4.64 8.15
C LEU A 100 3.43 -5.40 7.94
N ALA A 101 3.44 -6.41 7.06
CA ALA A 101 4.65 -7.15 6.72
C ALA A 101 5.75 -6.23 6.15
N TYR A 102 5.39 -5.29 5.27
CA TYR A 102 6.30 -4.27 4.78
C TYR A 102 6.87 -3.40 5.90
N GLY A 103 6.02 -2.93 6.82
CA GLY A 103 6.43 -2.10 7.95
C GLY A 103 7.36 -2.84 8.91
N THR A 104 7.07 -4.10 9.22
CA THR A 104 7.92 -4.95 10.05
C THR A 104 9.25 -5.25 9.38
N GLU A 105 9.23 -5.56 8.08
CA GLU A 105 10.43 -5.85 7.31
C GLU A 105 11.35 -4.63 7.23
N LYS A 106 10.75 -3.45 6.99
CA LYS A 106 11.48 -2.18 7.02
C LYS A 106 12.15 -1.98 8.38
N ARG A 107 11.45 -2.16 9.50
CA ARG A 107 12.05 -1.97 10.84
C ARG A 107 13.18 -2.96 11.14
N ILE A 108 13.09 -4.19 10.65
CA ILE A 108 14.09 -5.23 10.96
C ILE A 108 15.30 -5.18 10.01
N SER A 109 15.06 -4.91 8.73
CA SER A 109 16.06 -5.02 7.68
C SER A 109 16.70 -3.69 7.27
N ASP A 110 16.10 -2.54 7.62
CA ASP A 110 16.61 -1.21 7.24
C ASP A 110 17.80 -0.77 8.11
N LYS A 111 18.88 -1.55 8.10
CA LYS A 111 20.13 -1.24 8.81
C LYS A 111 20.95 -0.15 8.10
N ASN A 112 20.79 -0.01 6.79
CA ASN A 112 21.66 0.82 5.94
C ASN A 112 20.90 1.87 5.10
N GLY A 113 19.59 2.06 5.30
CA GLY A 113 18.78 2.93 4.43
C GLY A 113 18.55 2.36 3.01
N SER A 114 18.89 1.09 2.77
CA SER A 114 18.83 0.44 1.46
C SER A 114 17.42 -0.02 1.06
N PHE A 115 16.46 0.03 1.99
CA PHE A 115 15.10 -0.45 1.75
C PHE A 115 14.36 0.34 0.64
N GLY A 116 14.85 1.54 0.29
CA GLY A 116 14.31 2.37 -0.81
C GLY A 116 15.00 2.21 -2.16
N THR A 117 16.14 1.50 -2.24
CA THR A 117 17.04 1.52 -3.42
C THR A 117 16.97 0.25 -4.29
N GLY A 118 15.93 -0.59 -4.13
CA GLY A 118 15.75 -1.81 -4.93
C GLY A 118 15.99 -3.13 -4.18
N ASP A 119 15.86 -3.14 -2.85
CA ASP A 119 15.98 -4.36 -2.05
C ASP A 119 14.84 -5.36 -2.35
N VAL A 120 15.19 -6.60 -2.69
CA VAL A 120 14.26 -7.70 -3.00
C VAL A 120 13.32 -8.00 -1.82
N ARG A 121 13.80 -7.80 -0.58
CA ARG A 121 12.99 -8.01 0.64
C ARG A 121 11.76 -7.11 0.68
N ARG A 122 11.85 -5.94 0.04
CA ARG A 122 10.75 -4.96 -0.05
C ARG A 122 9.55 -5.50 -0.80
N LEU A 123 9.78 -6.33 -1.82
CA LEU A 123 8.72 -6.99 -2.59
C LEU A 123 8.34 -8.34 -1.97
N ALA A 124 9.34 -9.11 -1.53
CA ALA A 124 9.12 -10.45 -0.99
C ALA A 124 8.25 -10.45 0.28
N ALA A 125 8.44 -9.49 1.20
CA ALA A 125 7.66 -9.40 2.43
C ALA A 125 6.15 -9.21 2.19
N PRO A 126 5.69 -8.14 1.51
CA PRO A 126 4.27 -7.90 1.28
C PRO A 126 3.62 -8.99 0.43
N GLU A 127 4.33 -9.57 -0.54
CA GLU A 127 3.80 -10.64 -1.40
C GLU A 127 3.64 -11.97 -0.65
N ALA A 128 4.65 -12.36 0.14
CA ALA A 128 4.57 -13.57 0.95
C ALA A 128 3.46 -13.46 2.02
N ALA A 129 3.33 -12.29 2.66
CA ALA A 129 2.24 -12.02 3.59
C ALA A 129 0.87 -12.00 2.90
N HIS A 130 0.76 -11.40 1.70
CA HIS A 130 -0.48 -11.39 0.93
C HIS A 130 -0.98 -12.80 0.63
N SER A 131 -0.08 -13.65 0.12
CA SER A 131 -0.41 -15.02 -0.26
C SER A 131 -0.86 -15.85 0.96
N ALA A 132 -0.19 -15.67 2.11
CA ALA A 132 -0.55 -16.34 3.34
C ALA A 132 -1.87 -15.82 3.95
N ALA A 133 -2.12 -14.51 3.86
CA ALA A 133 -3.35 -13.90 4.35
C ALA A 133 -4.58 -14.38 3.58
N ALA A 134 -4.45 -14.62 2.27
CA ALA A 134 -5.52 -15.24 1.48
C ALA A 134 -5.90 -16.62 2.04
N GLY A 135 -4.92 -17.45 2.39
CA GLY A 135 -5.12 -18.72 3.09
C GLY A 135 -5.74 -18.56 4.47
N GLY A 136 -5.21 -17.65 5.29
CA GLY A 136 -5.70 -17.37 6.63
C GLY A 136 -7.16 -16.91 6.66
N SER A 137 -7.58 -16.11 5.66
CA SER A 137 -8.95 -15.58 5.57
C SER A 137 -10.02 -16.65 5.31
N MET A 138 -9.60 -17.83 4.84
CA MET A 138 -10.48 -18.98 4.63
C MET A 138 -10.90 -19.63 5.95
N VAL A 139 -10.04 -19.57 6.98
CA VAL A 139 -10.28 -20.23 8.28
C VAL A 139 -11.55 -19.72 8.95
N PRO A 140 -11.73 -18.42 9.24
CA PRO A 140 -12.96 -17.91 9.86
C PRO A 140 -14.17 -18.06 8.93
N MET A 141 -13.96 -18.01 7.61
CA MET A 141 -15.04 -18.20 6.66
C MET A 141 -15.60 -19.62 6.73
N LEU A 142 -14.74 -20.65 6.68
CA LEU A 142 -15.20 -22.04 6.67
C LEU A 142 -15.69 -22.51 8.04
N THR A 143 -15.13 -21.99 9.12
CA THR A 143 -15.46 -22.42 10.48
C THR A 143 -16.57 -21.61 11.12
N LEU A 144 -16.62 -20.29 10.89
CA LEU A 144 -17.60 -19.40 11.53
C LEU A 144 -18.60 -18.81 10.55
N GLY A 145 -18.40 -18.99 9.23
CA GLY A 145 -19.21 -18.33 8.21
C GLY A 145 -18.99 -16.81 8.13
N ILE A 146 -17.87 -16.32 8.68
CA ILE A 146 -17.54 -14.90 8.70
C ILE A 146 -16.40 -14.65 7.70
N PRO A 147 -16.60 -13.82 6.67
CA PRO A 147 -15.56 -13.59 5.66
C PRO A 147 -14.37 -12.82 6.24
N GLY A 148 -13.15 -13.33 5.99
CA GLY A 148 -11.91 -12.67 6.37
C GLY A 148 -11.51 -11.50 5.47
N SER A 149 -11.96 -11.53 4.22
CA SER A 149 -11.69 -10.55 3.17
C SER A 149 -12.86 -10.42 2.19
N GLY A 150 -12.84 -9.39 1.33
CA GLY A 150 -13.83 -9.23 0.27
C GLY A 150 -13.91 -10.43 -0.68
N ALA A 151 -12.76 -11.04 -1.03
CA ALA A 151 -12.73 -12.23 -1.88
C ALA A 151 -13.43 -13.43 -1.22
N THR A 152 -13.23 -13.65 0.09
CA THR A 152 -13.93 -14.70 0.83
C THR A 152 -15.41 -14.40 1.04
N ALA A 153 -15.82 -13.13 1.05
CA ALA A 153 -17.24 -12.76 1.09
C ALA A 153 -17.95 -13.15 -0.21
N ILE A 154 -17.31 -12.93 -1.36
CA ILE A 154 -17.82 -13.38 -2.67
C ILE A 154 -17.91 -14.92 -2.69
N LEU A 155 -16.87 -15.62 -2.21
CA LEU A 155 -16.90 -17.07 -2.11
C LEU A 155 -18.03 -17.57 -1.19
N LEU A 156 -18.26 -16.89 -0.05
CA LEU A 156 -19.38 -17.20 0.84
C LEU A 156 -20.72 -17.02 0.13
N GLY A 157 -20.88 -15.92 -0.61
CA GLY A 157 -22.05 -15.69 -1.46
C GLY A 157 -22.26 -16.82 -2.48
N ALA A 158 -21.20 -17.26 -3.15
CA ALA A 158 -21.25 -18.38 -4.09
C ALA A 158 -21.64 -19.71 -3.41
N LEU A 159 -21.09 -20.01 -2.23
CA LEU A 159 -21.50 -21.20 -1.46
C LEU A 159 -22.98 -21.13 -1.08
N LEU A 160 -23.47 -19.97 -0.65
CA LEU A 160 -24.89 -19.77 -0.33
C LEU A 160 -25.79 -19.91 -1.56
N MET A 161 -25.34 -19.50 -2.75
CA MET A 161 -26.06 -19.74 -4.01
C MET A 161 -26.23 -21.24 -4.31
N PHE A 162 -25.23 -22.06 -3.98
CA PHE A 162 -25.32 -23.52 -4.05
C PHE A 162 -25.99 -24.15 -2.82
N ASN A 163 -26.62 -23.33 -1.95
CA ASN A 163 -27.30 -23.73 -0.73
C ASN A 163 -26.36 -24.45 0.27
N ILE A 164 -25.07 -24.09 0.26
CA ILE A 164 -24.04 -24.61 1.16
C ILE A 164 -23.79 -23.56 2.25
N ARG A 165 -24.10 -23.94 3.49
CA ARG A 165 -23.84 -23.10 4.66
C ARG A 165 -22.43 -23.39 5.18
N SER A 166 -21.59 -22.35 5.19
CA SER A 166 -20.30 -22.39 5.85
C SER A 166 -20.45 -22.54 7.36
N GLY A 167 -19.53 -23.27 8.00
CA GLY A 167 -19.54 -23.53 9.43
C GLY A 167 -18.97 -24.91 9.76
N PRO A 168 -18.89 -25.31 11.03
CA PRO A 168 -18.31 -26.58 11.43
C PRO A 168 -19.09 -27.77 10.84
N MET A 169 -20.40 -27.59 10.66
CA MET A 169 -21.29 -28.57 10.04
C MET A 169 -20.97 -28.83 8.56
N MET A 170 -20.28 -27.92 7.87
CA MET A 170 -19.85 -28.14 6.49
C MET A 170 -18.86 -29.31 6.40
N PHE A 171 -17.99 -29.47 7.40
CA PHE A 171 -17.00 -30.55 7.43
C PHE A 171 -17.62 -31.93 7.70
N THR A 172 -18.79 -31.98 8.34
CA THR A 172 -19.49 -33.23 8.65
C THR A 172 -20.55 -33.58 7.59
N GLN A 173 -21.34 -32.60 7.12
CA GLN A 173 -22.43 -32.82 6.18
C GLN A 173 -22.00 -32.73 4.70
N ARG A 174 -20.93 -31.98 4.42
CA ARG A 174 -20.45 -31.68 3.06
C ARG A 174 -18.92 -31.80 3.01
N SER A 175 -18.38 -32.88 3.57
CA SER A 175 -16.94 -33.12 3.72
C SER A 175 -16.18 -33.05 2.39
N GLU A 176 -16.78 -33.56 1.31
CA GLU A 176 -16.25 -33.50 -0.05
C GLU A 176 -16.02 -32.05 -0.51
N VAL A 177 -16.96 -31.15 -0.24
CA VAL A 177 -16.83 -29.73 -0.60
C VAL A 177 -15.80 -29.04 0.29
N ALA A 178 -15.81 -29.31 1.60
CA ALA A 178 -14.89 -28.70 2.54
C ALA A 178 -13.43 -29.09 2.23
N TRP A 179 -13.14 -30.37 2.07
CA TRP A 179 -11.80 -30.86 1.72
C TRP A 179 -11.44 -30.57 0.28
N GLY A 180 -12.40 -30.62 -0.64
CA GLY A 180 -12.21 -30.19 -2.04
C GLY A 180 -11.76 -28.74 -2.13
N LEU A 181 -12.35 -27.85 -1.31
CA LEU A 181 -11.94 -26.45 -1.24
C LEU A 181 -10.53 -26.29 -0.67
N VAL A 182 -10.20 -27.01 0.41
CA VAL A 182 -8.84 -27.00 0.99
C VAL A 182 -7.82 -27.49 -0.04
N MET A 183 -8.08 -28.62 -0.70
CA MET A 183 -7.19 -29.16 -1.75
C MET A 183 -7.08 -28.23 -2.96
N SER A 184 -8.18 -27.57 -3.35
CA SER A 184 -8.16 -26.57 -4.41
C SER A 184 -7.26 -25.38 -4.09
N MET A 185 -7.06 -25.03 -2.82
CA MET A 185 -6.10 -23.98 -2.45
C MET A 185 -4.66 -24.42 -2.65
N TYR A 186 -4.31 -25.67 -2.33
CA TYR A 186 -2.99 -26.22 -2.59
C TYR A 186 -2.71 -26.27 -4.10
N ILE A 187 -3.63 -26.85 -4.87
CA ILE A 187 -3.53 -26.92 -6.34
C ILE A 187 -3.50 -25.51 -6.92
N GLY A 188 -4.36 -24.60 -6.43
CA GLY A 188 -4.44 -23.22 -6.87
C GLY A 188 -3.17 -22.42 -6.60
N ASN A 189 -2.46 -22.68 -5.51
CA ASN A 189 -1.16 -22.06 -5.24
C ASN A 189 -0.08 -22.55 -6.23
N VAL A 190 -0.07 -23.85 -6.56
CA VAL A 190 0.82 -24.42 -7.58
C VAL A 190 0.48 -23.87 -8.97
N ALA A 191 -0.80 -23.85 -9.34
CA ALA A 191 -1.27 -23.28 -10.60
C ALA A 191 -0.92 -21.79 -10.70
N ARG A 192 -1.08 -21.03 -9.61
CA ARG A 192 -0.73 -19.61 -9.55
C ARG A 192 0.77 -19.38 -9.79
N LEU A 193 1.64 -20.26 -9.29
CA LEU A 193 3.07 -20.19 -9.57
C LEU A 193 3.36 -20.48 -11.06
N ASN A 194 2.79 -21.56 -11.59
CA ASN A 194 2.97 -21.95 -12.99
C ASN A 194 2.45 -20.90 -13.99
N ILE A 195 1.38 -20.17 -13.64
CA ILE A 195 0.81 -19.12 -14.48
C ILE A 195 1.59 -17.80 -14.30
N LYS A 196 1.92 -17.38 -13.07
CA LYS A 196 2.55 -16.07 -12.84
C LYS A 196 4.01 -16.01 -13.29
N LEU A 197 4.77 -17.10 -13.11
CA LEU A 197 6.20 -17.12 -13.43
C LEU A 197 6.51 -16.85 -14.91
N PRO A 198 5.85 -17.49 -15.92
CA PRO A 198 6.07 -17.17 -17.32
C PRO A 198 5.49 -15.80 -17.72
N LEU A 199 4.38 -15.39 -17.09
CA LEU A 199 3.73 -14.10 -17.38
C LEU A 199 4.50 -12.90 -16.78
N VAL A 200 5.48 -13.12 -15.89
CA VAL A 200 6.23 -12.03 -15.26
C VAL A 200 6.94 -11.13 -16.27
N GLY A 201 7.39 -11.70 -17.40
CA GLY A 201 7.97 -10.94 -18.51
C GLY A 201 6.95 -10.04 -19.21
N LEU A 202 5.71 -10.49 -19.36
CA LEU A 202 4.62 -9.71 -19.93
C LEU A 202 4.23 -8.55 -19.00
N PHE A 203 4.08 -8.81 -17.70
CA PHE A 203 3.78 -7.76 -16.72
C PHE A 203 4.90 -6.72 -16.63
N ALA A 204 6.16 -7.16 -16.68
CA ALA A 204 7.30 -6.25 -16.70
C ALA A 204 7.30 -5.38 -17.97
N ARG A 205 6.90 -5.94 -19.12
CA ARG A 205 6.76 -5.18 -20.38
C ARG A 205 5.55 -4.25 -20.38
N MET A 206 4.48 -4.57 -19.65
CA MET A 206 3.35 -3.63 -19.48
C MET A 206 3.78 -2.33 -18.77
N LEU A 207 4.79 -2.37 -17.89
CA LEU A 207 5.34 -1.19 -17.22
C LEU A 207 6.10 -0.24 -18.16
N THR A 208 6.52 -0.71 -19.34
CA THR A 208 7.20 0.14 -20.34
C THR A 208 6.22 0.80 -21.30
N ILE A 209 4.95 0.39 -21.30
CA ILE A 209 3.89 1.01 -22.11
C ILE A 209 3.71 2.45 -21.62
N PRO A 210 3.71 3.44 -22.54
CA PRO A 210 3.60 4.82 -22.14
C PRO A 210 2.24 5.09 -21.51
N GLN A 211 2.27 5.85 -20.42
CA GLN A 211 1.12 6.03 -19.54
C GLN A 211 -0.07 6.76 -20.18
N HIS A 212 0.19 7.55 -21.24
CA HIS A 212 -0.85 8.22 -22.02
C HIS A 212 -1.80 7.24 -22.70
N SER A 213 -1.34 6.04 -23.09
CA SER A 213 -2.19 5.00 -23.67
C SER A 213 -2.80 4.09 -22.61
N LEU A 214 -2.06 3.85 -21.51
CA LEU A 214 -2.51 2.97 -20.43
C LEU A 214 -3.73 3.53 -19.68
N THR A 215 -3.75 4.85 -19.47
CA THR A 215 -4.79 5.54 -18.69
C THR A 215 -6.18 5.45 -19.33
N PRO A 216 -6.40 5.82 -20.61
CA PRO A 216 -7.70 5.68 -21.25
C PRO A 216 -8.13 4.21 -21.35
N LEU A 217 -7.18 3.28 -21.56
CA LEU A 217 -7.49 1.84 -21.58
C LEU A 217 -8.06 1.36 -20.24
N ILE A 218 -7.43 1.74 -19.12
CA ILE A 218 -7.93 1.39 -17.78
C ILE A 218 -9.31 2.03 -17.53
N ALA A 219 -9.52 3.28 -17.98
CA ALA A 219 -10.81 3.96 -17.83
C ALA A 219 -11.94 3.24 -18.60
N VAL A 220 -11.70 2.88 -19.86
CA VAL A 220 -12.67 2.13 -20.68
C VAL A 220 -12.98 0.77 -20.06
N LEU A 221 -11.95 0.03 -19.62
CA LEU A 221 -12.15 -1.27 -18.97
C LEU A 221 -12.95 -1.16 -17.66
N ALA A 222 -12.72 -0.12 -16.86
CA ALA A 222 -13.48 0.11 -15.63
C ALA A 222 -14.96 0.42 -15.92
N LEU A 223 -15.25 1.25 -16.93
CA LEU A 223 -16.61 1.58 -17.34
C LEU A 223 -17.35 0.35 -17.91
N ILE A 224 -16.69 -0.42 -18.78
CA ILE A 224 -17.26 -1.67 -19.32
C ILE A 224 -17.52 -2.66 -18.18
N GLY A 225 -16.59 -2.77 -17.22
CA GLY A 225 -16.72 -3.66 -16.07
C GLY A 225 -17.97 -3.37 -15.24
N ILE A 226 -18.24 -2.10 -14.94
CA ILE A 226 -19.45 -1.72 -14.20
C ILE A 226 -20.71 -1.94 -15.04
N TYR A 227 -20.69 -1.51 -16.31
CA TYR A 227 -21.82 -1.69 -17.21
C TYR A 227 -22.25 -3.15 -17.32
N THR A 228 -21.28 -4.06 -17.36
CA THR A 228 -21.54 -5.52 -17.45
C THR A 228 -22.15 -6.08 -16.17
N ILE A 229 -21.83 -5.51 -15.01
CA ILE A 229 -22.28 -6.03 -13.71
C ILE A 229 -23.68 -5.52 -13.37
N VAL A 230 -23.91 -4.21 -13.53
CA VAL A 230 -25.17 -3.59 -13.05
C VAL A 230 -26.18 -3.43 -14.17
N GLY A 231 -25.73 -3.29 -15.43
CA GLY A 231 -26.60 -3.20 -16.60
C GLY A 231 -27.34 -1.87 -16.77
N ASN A 232 -27.12 -0.88 -15.89
CA ASN A 232 -27.74 0.44 -15.99
C ASN A 232 -26.73 1.51 -16.47
N PRO A 233 -27.03 2.30 -17.53
CA PRO A 233 -26.18 3.40 -17.98
C PRO A 233 -26.01 4.52 -16.93
N HIS A 234 -26.97 4.72 -16.03
CA HIS A 234 -26.89 5.74 -14.97
C HIS A 234 -25.69 5.52 -14.03
N ASP A 235 -25.30 4.26 -13.81
CA ASP A 235 -24.19 3.92 -12.92
C ASP A 235 -22.83 4.35 -13.45
N LEU A 236 -22.70 4.55 -14.77
CA LEU A 236 -21.49 5.09 -15.39
C LEU A 236 -21.28 6.56 -15.02
N PHE A 237 -22.36 7.30 -14.76
CA PHE A 237 -22.25 8.64 -14.20
C PHE A 237 -22.02 8.57 -12.69
N MET A 238 -22.72 7.66 -12.00
CA MET A 238 -22.65 7.53 -10.56
C MET A 238 -21.25 7.15 -10.05
N ILE A 239 -20.51 6.28 -10.77
CA ILE A 239 -19.14 5.89 -10.40
C ILE A 239 -18.14 7.07 -10.36
N THR A 240 -18.44 8.16 -11.09
CA THR A 240 -17.58 9.35 -11.10
C THR A 240 -17.59 10.05 -9.73
N MET A 241 -18.72 10.02 -9.02
CA MET A 241 -18.87 10.71 -7.73
C MET A 241 -17.96 10.11 -6.64
N PRO A 242 -17.99 8.80 -6.35
CA PRO A 242 -17.02 8.15 -5.46
C PRO A 242 -15.59 8.25 -5.97
N GLY A 243 -15.38 8.29 -7.30
CA GLY A 243 -14.06 8.48 -7.90
C GLY A 243 -13.41 9.82 -7.59
N VAL A 244 -14.15 10.90 -7.75
CA VAL A 244 -13.69 12.25 -7.41
C VAL A 244 -13.53 12.40 -5.90
N PHE A 245 -14.48 11.87 -5.12
CA PHE A 245 -14.41 11.86 -3.67
C PHE A 245 -13.15 11.14 -3.16
N GLY A 246 -12.87 9.93 -3.67
CA GLY A 246 -11.67 9.20 -3.29
C GLY A 246 -10.39 9.91 -3.71
N TRP A 247 -10.37 10.59 -4.86
CA TRP A 247 -9.23 11.42 -5.27
C TRP A 247 -8.98 12.56 -4.28
N PHE A 248 -10.04 13.21 -3.79
CA PHE A 248 -9.92 14.23 -2.74
C PHE A 248 -9.38 13.66 -1.42
N LEU A 249 -9.91 12.51 -0.97
CA LEU A 249 -9.43 11.82 0.23
C LEU A 249 -7.94 11.48 0.12
N ARG A 250 -7.49 11.06 -1.06
CA ARG A 250 -6.10 10.71 -1.29
C ARG A 250 -5.18 11.92 -1.21
N LYS A 251 -5.64 13.10 -1.63
CA LYS A 251 -4.90 14.36 -1.46
C LYS A 251 -4.77 14.77 0.00
N LEU A 252 -5.74 14.42 0.82
CA LEU A 252 -5.74 14.61 2.26
C LEU A 252 -4.98 13.50 3.03
N GLU A 253 -4.29 12.60 2.32
CA GLU A 253 -3.56 11.45 2.87
C GLU A 253 -4.43 10.45 3.66
N PHE A 254 -5.75 10.45 3.43
CA PHE A 254 -6.64 9.44 4.00
C PHE A 254 -6.57 8.12 3.22
N SER A 255 -6.64 7.00 3.96
CA SER A 255 -6.76 5.68 3.36
C SER A 255 -8.19 5.46 2.85
N LEU A 256 -8.31 4.92 1.64
CA LEU A 256 -9.60 4.59 1.01
C LEU A 256 -10.20 3.29 1.57
N ALA A 257 -9.36 2.39 2.09
CA ALA A 257 -9.80 1.09 2.59
C ALA A 257 -10.83 1.19 3.74
N PRO A 258 -10.63 2.02 4.79
CA PRO A 258 -11.63 2.22 5.83
C PRO A 258 -13.00 2.69 5.33
N VAL A 259 -13.05 3.51 4.28
CA VAL A 259 -14.31 4.00 3.69
C VAL A 259 -15.11 2.85 3.10
N ILE A 260 -14.43 1.95 2.38
CA ILE A 260 -15.06 0.77 1.77
C ILE A 260 -15.51 -0.22 2.84
N PHE A 261 -14.69 -0.46 3.87
CA PHE A 261 -15.11 -1.27 5.01
C PHE A 261 -16.32 -0.68 5.72
N GLY A 262 -16.36 0.63 5.91
CA GLY A 262 -17.53 1.31 6.47
C GLY A 262 -18.78 1.15 5.61
N PHE A 263 -18.64 1.12 4.29
CA PHE A 263 -19.77 0.88 3.39
C PHE A 263 -20.27 -0.57 3.49
N VAL A 264 -19.38 -1.56 3.42
CA VAL A 264 -19.79 -2.98 3.51
C VAL A 264 -20.37 -3.32 4.89
N LEU A 265 -19.69 -2.88 5.95
CA LEU A 265 -20.14 -3.15 7.32
C LEU A 265 -21.37 -2.33 7.68
N GLY A 266 -21.61 -1.19 7.03
CA GLY A 266 -22.73 -0.32 7.33
C GLY A 266 -24.08 -0.96 7.01
N SER A 267 -24.22 -1.60 5.84
CA SER A 267 -25.45 -2.32 5.48
C SER A 267 -25.66 -3.53 6.38
N LEU A 268 -24.62 -4.35 6.58
CA LEU A 268 -24.64 -5.47 7.51
C LEU A 268 -25.01 -5.03 8.94
N PHE A 269 -24.46 -3.92 9.41
CA PHE A 269 -24.77 -3.39 10.73
C PHE A 269 -26.23 -2.95 10.83
N GLU A 270 -26.73 -2.23 9.83
CA GLU A 270 -28.14 -1.81 9.81
C GLU A 270 -29.09 -3.00 9.80
N ASP A 271 -28.85 -4.00 8.96
CA ASP A 271 -29.69 -5.20 8.86
C ASP A 271 -29.71 -5.98 10.16
N ASN A 272 -28.54 -6.19 10.77
CA ASN A 272 -28.43 -6.91 12.04
C ASN A 272 -29.01 -6.12 13.21
N LEU A 273 -28.84 -4.80 13.23
CA LEU A 273 -29.44 -3.92 14.23
C LEU A 273 -30.98 -3.95 14.13
N ARG A 274 -31.52 -3.84 12.92
CA ARG A 274 -32.97 -3.94 12.67
C ARG A 274 -33.51 -5.30 13.05
N ARG A 275 -32.83 -6.39 12.68
CA ARG A 275 -33.19 -7.75 13.08
C ARG A 275 -33.22 -7.88 14.60
N ALA A 276 -32.20 -7.39 15.30
CA ALA A 276 -32.16 -7.42 16.77
C ALA A 276 -33.31 -6.61 17.41
N LEU A 277 -33.58 -5.42 16.89
CA LEU A 277 -34.68 -4.58 17.38
C LEU A 277 -36.06 -5.18 17.09
N SER A 278 -36.25 -5.79 15.92
CA SER A 278 -37.47 -6.51 15.57
C SER A 278 -37.73 -7.69 16.50
N ILE A 279 -36.70 -8.47 16.86
CA ILE A 279 -36.82 -9.58 17.82
C ILE A 279 -37.19 -9.06 19.22
N SER A 280 -36.71 -7.87 19.60
CA SER A 280 -37.00 -7.25 20.90
C SER A 280 -38.33 -6.49 20.98
N GLY A 281 -39.12 -6.44 19.91
CA GLY A 281 -40.31 -5.59 19.84
C GLY A 281 -40.02 -4.08 19.93
N GLY A 282 -38.81 -3.65 19.52
CA GLY A 282 -38.37 -2.25 19.58
C GLY A 282 -37.62 -1.84 20.87
N GLY A 283 -37.42 -2.76 21.81
CA GLY A 283 -36.69 -2.51 23.06
C GLY A 283 -35.18 -2.33 22.85
N ARG A 284 -34.67 -1.09 22.96
CA ARG A 284 -33.22 -0.76 22.88
C ARG A 284 -32.36 -1.47 23.95
N GLY A 285 -32.98 -1.94 25.03
CA GLY A 285 -32.33 -2.69 26.10
C GLY A 285 -31.67 -3.99 25.63
N ILE A 286 -32.10 -4.56 24.49
CA ILE A 286 -31.48 -5.77 23.94
C ILE A 286 -30.02 -5.57 23.51
N LEU A 287 -29.56 -4.33 23.30
CA LEU A 287 -28.16 -4.09 22.96
C LEU A 287 -27.23 -4.32 24.16
N VAL A 288 -27.73 -4.16 25.39
CA VAL A 288 -26.92 -4.18 26.62
C VAL A 288 -27.39 -5.18 27.68
N SER A 289 -28.48 -5.92 27.43
CA SER A 289 -29.10 -6.76 28.47
C SER A 289 -28.25 -7.94 28.96
N ASN A 290 -27.26 -8.40 28.19
CA ASN A 290 -26.48 -9.59 28.53
C ASN A 290 -25.01 -9.23 28.79
N TRP A 291 -24.42 -9.89 29.79
CA TRP A 291 -23.00 -9.75 30.15
C TRP A 291 -22.05 -9.97 28.96
N THR A 292 -22.35 -10.94 28.09
CA THR A 292 -21.58 -11.23 26.87
C THR A 292 -21.56 -10.04 25.90
N ARG A 293 -22.65 -9.26 25.79
CA ARG A 293 -22.73 -8.08 24.92
C ARG A 293 -21.87 -6.94 25.47
N ILE A 294 -21.95 -6.72 26.78
CA ILE A 294 -21.11 -5.73 27.49
C ILE A 294 -19.62 -6.08 27.33
N LEU A 295 -19.26 -7.35 27.50
CA LEU A 295 -17.88 -7.83 27.31
C LEU A 295 -17.36 -7.52 25.90
N LEU A 296 -18.18 -7.75 24.86
CA LEU A 296 -17.83 -7.42 23.47
C LEU A 296 -17.62 -5.92 23.26
N TYR A 297 -18.47 -5.05 23.85
CA TYR A 297 -18.28 -3.60 23.78
C TYR A 297 -16.99 -3.15 24.48
N VAL A 298 -16.69 -3.71 25.66
CA VAL A 298 -15.45 -3.42 26.39
C VAL A 298 -14.22 -3.86 25.59
N LEU A 299 -14.26 -5.05 24.99
CA LEU A 299 -13.17 -5.55 24.16
C LEU A 299 -12.96 -4.68 22.91
N ALA A 300 -14.04 -4.28 22.24
CA ALA A 300 -13.98 -3.37 21.10
C ALA A 300 -13.38 -2.01 21.49
N LEU A 301 -13.80 -1.45 22.62
CA LEU A 301 -13.24 -0.22 23.17
C LEU A 301 -11.75 -0.38 23.48
N LEU A 302 -11.36 -1.50 24.08
CA LEU A 302 -9.97 -1.79 24.41
C LEU A 302 -9.12 -1.88 23.14
N VAL A 303 -9.55 -2.60 22.10
CA VAL A 303 -8.85 -2.69 20.81
C VAL A 303 -8.68 -1.31 20.16
N MET A 304 -9.64 -0.40 20.32
CA MET A 304 -9.56 0.96 19.79
C MET A 304 -8.62 1.86 20.61
N VAL A 305 -8.68 1.79 21.95
CA VAL A 305 -7.95 2.69 22.86
C VAL A 305 -6.51 2.25 23.10
N LEU A 306 -6.25 0.94 23.19
CA LEU A 306 -4.93 0.36 23.46
C LEU A 306 -3.84 0.84 22.46
N PRO A 307 -4.03 0.81 21.13
CA PRO A 307 -3.00 1.26 20.19
C PRO A 307 -2.75 2.76 20.29
N ILE A 308 -3.79 3.56 20.57
CA ILE A 308 -3.66 5.01 20.75
C ILE A 308 -2.85 5.32 22.01
N TRP A 309 -3.15 4.62 23.11
CA TRP A 309 -2.46 4.79 24.38
C TRP A 309 -1.00 4.34 24.32
N LEU A 310 -0.73 3.17 23.71
CA LEU A 310 0.62 2.66 23.48
C LEU A 310 1.43 3.58 22.56
N ALA A 311 0.81 4.10 21.48
CA ALA A 311 1.45 5.05 20.58
C ALA A 311 1.82 6.37 21.29
N ARG A 312 0.97 6.85 22.21
CA ARG A 312 1.25 8.04 23.04
C ARG A 312 2.37 7.78 24.06
N ARG A 313 2.43 6.59 24.67
CA ARG A 313 3.53 6.20 25.59
C ARG A 313 4.87 6.06 24.87
N ALA A 314 4.90 5.43 23.70
CA ALA A 314 6.13 5.25 22.92
C ALA A 314 6.75 6.58 22.47
N ARG A 315 5.94 7.61 22.20
CA ARG A 315 6.44 8.97 21.87
C ARG A 315 7.05 9.71 23.07
N LYS A 316 6.64 9.40 24.30
CA LYS A 316 7.22 10.04 25.50
C LYS A 316 8.64 9.53 25.79
N VAL A 317 8.93 8.26 25.51
CA VAL A 317 10.26 7.66 25.77
C VAL A 317 11.33 8.20 24.81
N SER A 318 11.01 8.51 23.55
CA SER A 318 12.02 9.04 22.60
C SER A 318 12.35 10.53 22.81
N ASN A 319 11.52 11.28 23.54
CA ASN A 319 11.78 12.69 23.85
C ASN A 319 12.75 12.86 25.05
N ASP A 320 12.84 11.87 25.95
CA ASP A 320 13.81 11.91 27.06
C ASP A 320 15.25 11.57 26.60
N GLU A 321 15.41 10.73 25.58
CA GLU A 321 16.72 10.35 25.04
C GLU A 321 17.38 11.47 24.19
N THR A 322 16.56 12.37 23.63
CA THR A 322 17.06 13.55 22.89
C THR A 322 17.39 14.74 23.80
N ALA A 323 16.89 14.78 25.03
CA ALA A 323 17.23 15.80 26.01
C ALA A 323 18.59 15.55 26.69
N THR A 324 19.08 14.31 26.73
CA THR A 324 20.36 13.94 27.39
C THR A 324 21.56 13.93 26.45
N THR A 325 21.36 14.02 25.13
CA THR A 325 22.44 14.22 24.17
C THR A 325 22.72 15.71 23.98
N ASP A 326 23.43 16.28 24.96
CA ASP A 326 23.94 17.65 24.92
C ASP A 326 24.90 17.85 23.71
N TRP A 327 24.34 18.39 22.63
CA TRP A 327 25.03 18.78 21.40
C TRP A 327 26.21 19.74 21.63
N SER A 328 26.23 20.45 22.77
CA SER A 328 27.33 21.36 23.12
C SER A 328 28.66 20.61 23.35
N SER A 329 28.58 19.34 23.75
CA SER A 329 29.74 18.45 23.96
C SER A 329 30.38 18.04 22.63
N CYS A 330 29.56 17.71 21.64
CA CYS A 330 30.01 17.28 20.32
C CYS A 330 30.62 18.44 19.51
N LEU A 331 30.04 19.64 19.64
CA LEU A 331 30.58 20.87 19.06
C LEU A 331 31.93 21.28 19.66
N ARG A 332 32.16 21.07 20.97
CA ARG A 332 33.45 21.34 21.62
C ARG A 332 34.56 20.43 21.10
N LEU A 333 34.31 19.14 20.94
CA LEU A 333 35.26 18.17 20.41
C LEU A 333 35.65 18.47 18.95
N HIS A 334 34.70 18.90 18.12
CA HIS A 334 34.97 19.27 16.73
C HIS A 334 35.79 20.57 16.61
N ARG A 335 35.56 21.55 17.50
CA ARG A 335 36.32 22.81 17.53
C ARG A 335 37.78 22.59 17.97
N GLN A 336 38.01 21.64 18.89
CA GLN A 336 39.35 21.31 19.37
C GLN A 336 40.16 20.52 18.33
N LYS A 337 39.52 19.63 17.56
CA LYS A 337 40.18 18.88 16.47
C LYS A 337 40.60 19.77 15.30
N ARG A 338 39.83 20.83 14.99
CA ARG A 338 40.17 21.81 13.94
C ARG A 338 41.41 22.65 14.24
N ARG A 339 41.76 22.86 15.52
CA ARG A 339 42.96 23.63 15.93
C ARG A 339 44.27 22.84 15.86
N ARG A 340 44.22 21.50 15.75
CA ARG A 340 45.41 20.62 15.78
C ARG A 340 45.86 20.07 14.42
N SER A 341 45.18 20.40 13.32
CA SER A 341 45.59 19.98 11.98
C SER A 341 46.69 20.90 11.41
N PRO A 342 47.85 20.38 10.98
CA PRO A 342 48.86 21.18 10.29
C PRO A 342 48.34 21.63 8.90
N PRO A 343 48.79 22.77 8.38
CA PRO A 343 48.37 23.26 7.06
C PRO A 343 48.88 22.32 5.95
N LEU A 344 47.99 22.00 5.01
CA LEU A 344 48.32 21.23 3.81
C LEU A 344 49.37 21.96 2.95
N PRO A 345 50.37 21.27 2.38
CA PRO A 345 51.39 21.90 1.54
C PRO A 345 50.78 22.42 0.24
N ARG A 346 51.11 23.67 -0.10
CA ARG A 346 50.71 24.34 -1.35
C ARG A 346 51.35 23.62 -2.55
N LEU A 347 50.53 22.94 -3.35
CA LEU A 347 50.92 22.47 -4.68
C LEU A 347 51.29 23.68 -5.56
N GLN A 348 52.58 23.83 -5.85
CA GLN A 348 53.10 24.82 -6.80
C GLN A 348 52.56 24.50 -8.21
N ALA A 349 51.91 25.50 -8.81
CA ALA A 349 51.50 25.46 -10.22
C ALA A 349 52.74 25.46 -11.12
N ARG A 350 53.08 24.29 -11.68
CA ARG A 350 54.08 24.15 -12.75
C ARG A 350 53.55 24.84 -14.01
N ARG A 351 54.19 25.95 -14.41
CA ARG A 351 53.92 26.69 -15.65
C ARG A 351 54.15 25.77 -16.86
N LEU A 352 53.12 25.53 -17.67
CA LEU A 352 53.27 24.97 -19.02
C LEU A 352 53.54 26.11 -20.03
N PRO A 353 54.41 25.90 -21.03
CA PRO A 353 54.80 26.96 -21.96
C PRO A 353 53.69 27.24 -22.99
N ARG A 354 53.40 28.53 -23.20
CA ARG A 354 52.58 29.05 -24.31
C ARG A 354 53.29 28.78 -25.65
N ARG A 355 52.77 27.91 -26.51
CA ARG A 355 53.12 27.88 -27.94
C ARG A 355 51.89 27.75 -28.84
N SER A 356 51.65 28.85 -29.57
CA SER A 356 50.85 29.09 -30.79
C SER A 356 49.59 28.24 -31.05
N SER A 357 48.47 28.73 -30.54
CA SER A 357 47.09 28.31 -30.82
C SER A 357 46.49 28.95 -32.08
N SER A 358 47.22 29.00 -33.21
CA SER A 358 46.69 29.63 -34.45
C SER A 358 46.48 28.68 -35.64
N ARG A 359 46.91 27.40 -35.56
CA ARG A 359 46.73 26.42 -36.65
C ARG A 359 45.76 25.25 -36.35
N LEU A 360 45.54 24.89 -35.08
CA LEU A 360 44.59 23.82 -34.72
C LEU A 360 43.11 24.27 -34.68
N ALA A 361 42.84 25.55 -34.39
CA ALA A 361 41.47 26.08 -34.34
C ALA A 361 40.82 26.17 -35.74
N ARG A 362 41.63 26.25 -36.81
CA ARG A 362 41.13 26.29 -38.19
C ARG A 362 40.84 24.92 -38.80
N SER A 363 41.44 23.84 -38.29
CA SER A 363 41.15 22.48 -38.80
C SER A 363 39.89 21.85 -38.19
N LEU A 364 39.52 22.25 -36.95
CA LEU A 364 38.31 21.75 -36.28
C LEU A 364 37.03 22.48 -36.71
N SER A 365 37.15 23.74 -37.17
CA SER A 365 36.02 24.51 -37.73
C SER A 365 35.54 24.01 -39.10
N ARG A 366 36.43 23.40 -39.91
CA ARG A 366 36.05 22.79 -41.20
C ARG A 366 35.40 21.42 -41.06
N LYS A 367 35.72 20.64 -40.01
CA LYS A 367 35.10 19.32 -39.77
C LYS A 367 33.72 19.38 -39.10
N ALA A 368 33.33 20.52 -38.51
CA ALA A 368 32.02 20.70 -37.89
C ALA A 368 30.92 21.25 -38.83
N ARG A 369 31.26 21.61 -40.08
CA ARG A 369 30.28 22.06 -41.11
C ARG A 369 29.77 20.95 -42.05
N ALA A 370 30.24 19.70 -41.90
CA ALA A 370 29.89 18.60 -42.80
C ALA A 370 28.86 17.59 -42.23
N SER A 371 28.38 17.75 -41.00
CA SER A 371 27.30 16.90 -40.46
C SER A 371 26.21 17.78 -39.84
N GLY A 372 25.18 18.07 -40.63
CA GLY A 372 24.08 18.98 -40.29
C GLY A 372 23.22 18.50 -39.11
N ARG A 373 23.67 18.77 -37.88
CA ARG A 373 22.84 18.79 -36.67
C ARG A 373 23.29 19.93 -35.76
N ALA A 374 22.82 21.13 -36.07
CA ALA A 374 22.91 22.28 -35.19
C ALA A 374 21.49 22.78 -34.89
N ARG A 375 20.99 22.49 -33.69
CA ARG A 375 20.15 23.41 -32.92
C ARG A 375 20.05 22.92 -31.47
N VAL A 376 20.23 23.87 -30.56
CA VAL A 376 20.04 23.82 -29.10
C VAL A 376 21.19 23.27 -28.26
N ALA A 377 22.31 23.99 -28.24
CA ALA A 377 23.24 23.99 -27.10
C ALA A 377 23.93 25.36 -27.00
N ALA A 378 23.16 26.39 -26.65
CA ALA A 378 23.69 27.71 -26.31
C ALA A 378 22.68 28.47 -25.44
N ARG A 379 22.49 28.01 -24.20
CA ARG A 379 21.95 28.82 -23.10
C ARG A 379 22.23 28.10 -21.79
N GLN A 380 23.43 28.25 -21.26
CA GLN A 380 23.68 28.11 -19.83
C GLN A 380 25.09 28.61 -19.50
N GLY A 381 25.12 29.77 -18.88
CA GLY A 381 26.29 30.37 -18.29
C GLY A 381 25.88 31.70 -17.67
N THR A 382 25.52 31.69 -16.38
CA THR A 382 25.84 32.70 -15.33
C THR A 382 24.89 32.59 -14.10
N GLY A 383 25.48 32.66 -12.89
CA GLY A 383 24.82 32.77 -11.57
C GLY A 383 24.79 31.46 -10.76
N ILE A 384 25.73 31.13 -9.85
CA ILE A 384 25.97 31.68 -8.47
C ILE A 384 24.68 31.61 -7.63
N SER A 385 24.57 31.06 -6.41
CA SER A 385 25.40 30.30 -5.47
C SER A 385 24.50 29.98 -4.26
N GLY A 386 24.87 28.99 -3.45
CA GLY A 386 24.30 28.81 -2.10
C GLY A 386 23.29 27.66 -2.01
N GLN A 387 23.65 26.67 -1.18
CA GLN A 387 22.81 25.62 -0.54
C GLN A 387 23.28 24.18 -0.74
N ARG A 388 24.23 23.88 -1.64
CA ARG A 388 24.69 22.49 -1.87
C ARG A 388 25.86 21.98 -1.01
N THR A 389 26.30 22.71 0.02
CA THR A 389 27.42 22.27 0.88
C THR A 389 27.02 21.79 2.28
N ALA A 390 25.74 21.81 2.66
CA ALA A 390 25.29 21.36 3.98
C ALA A 390 25.00 19.85 4.08
N SER A 391 24.66 19.17 2.98
CA SER A 391 24.23 17.76 3.01
C SER A 391 25.35 16.74 2.78
N ALA A 392 26.56 17.18 2.41
CA ALA A 392 27.72 16.29 2.24
C ALA A 392 28.49 16.02 3.56
N TRP A 393 28.15 16.71 4.66
CA TRP A 393 28.83 16.57 5.96
C TRP A 393 28.15 15.59 6.94
N LEU A 394 26.92 15.15 6.66
CA LEU A 394 26.16 14.24 7.55
C LEU A 394 26.54 12.75 7.40
N LEU A 395 27.46 12.39 6.50
CA LEU A 395 27.85 11.01 6.22
C LEU A 395 29.13 10.53 6.93
N ARG A 396 29.64 11.27 7.93
CA ARG A 396 30.84 10.88 8.69
C ARG A 396 30.70 11.03 10.20
N CYS A 397 29.63 10.47 10.77
CA CYS A 397 29.63 10.12 12.20
C CYS A 397 29.87 8.60 12.34
N PRO A 398 30.86 8.15 13.13
CA PRO A 398 30.95 6.74 13.48
C PRO A 398 29.75 6.36 14.36
N ALA A 399 29.21 5.17 14.15
CA ALA A 399 28.13 4.60 14.95
C ALA A 399 28.54 4.51 16.45
N PRO A 400 27.60 4.65 17.39
CA PRO A 400 27.90 4.53 18.81
C PRO A 400 28.36 3.10 19.12
N SER A 401 29.56 2.98 19.68
CA SER A 401 30.05 1.74 20.29
C SER A 401 29.16 1.37 21.48
N ARG A 402 28.60 0.16 21.48
CA ARG A 402 27.91 -0.44 22.62
C ARG A 402 28.82 -0.41 23.86
N VAL A 403 28.39 0.25 24.92
CA VAL A 403 28.95 0.11 26.27
C VAL A 403 28.12 -0.95 27.01
N PRO A 404 28.73 -1.96 27.65
CA PRO A 404 27.96 -2.96 28.40
C PRO A 404 27.44 -2.36 29.71
N ALA A 405 26.21 -2.76 30.09
CA ALA A 405 25.57 -2.34 31.32
C ALA A 405 26.36 -2.81 32.57
N PRO A 406 26.41 -2.01 33.66
CA PRO A 406 27.03 -2.47 34.90
C PRO A 406 26.13 -3.48 35.61
N ARG A 407 26.71 -4.63 35.99
CA ARG A 407 26.14 -5.57 36.96
C ARG A 407 25.84 -4.83 38.26
N ARG A 408 24.59 -4.84 38.71
CA ARG A 408 24.22 -4.46 40.08
C ARG A 408 24.57 -5.62 41.03
N ARG A 409 25.32 -5.30 42.08
CA ARG A 409 25.29 -6.03 43.35
C ARG A 409 24.01 -5.67 44.09
#